data_AF-A0A954XQ32-F1
#
_entry.id   AF-A0A954XQ32-F1
#
_cell.length_a   1.000
_cell.length_b   1.000
_cell.length_c   1.000
_cell.angle_alpha   90.00
_cell.angle_beta   90.00
_cell.angle_gamma   90.00
#
_symmetry.space_group_name_H-M   'P 1'
#
loop_
_entity.id
_entity.type
_entity.pdbx_description
1 polymer ?
#
loop_
_entity_poly.entity_id
_entity_poly.type
_entity_poly.pdbx_seq_one_letter_code
_entity_poly.pdbx_strand_id
1 'polypeptide(L)'
;MAITQPGSSHPLRAGRTSAGAASIVRRAARLASAFALASVILGTASSWAAFVSLKEAELDAIFSQTSFGASPIDVRYLPTITHVDATLLNINNSTKLYSLFGQYNSSSIHHAYFVDTLDWCGTTNPAIVGCGYQPGNDFVVESISAAGVNGAELIAHELAHNLNLAHVTSGPPNLMNGSLNGSTALTASQAATILSRPSVKTDASGRYVQIQPVLIVASLPTVPEPSTALLATAGYFCWVTRRRSRPGQR
;
A
#
# COMPACT_ATOMS: atom_id res chain seq x y z
N MET A 1 -49.09 -17.13 -99.58
CA MET A 1 -48.66 -15.73 -99.62
C MET A 1 -47.82 -15.49 -98.36
N ALA A 2 -46.49 -15.58 -98.46
CA ALA A 2 -45.59 -14.44 -98.69
C ALA A 2 -45.60 -13.53 -97.43
N ILE A 3 -44.56 -13.38 -96.58
CA ILE A 3 -43.14 -13.08 -96.87
C ILE A 3 -42.30 -13.12 -95.56
N THR A 4 -41.15 -13.83 -95.63
CA THR A 4 -39.80 -13.61 -95.03
C THR A 4 -39.50 -13.38 -93.52
N GLN A 5 -38.59 -14.22 -92.98
CA GLN A 5 -37.59 -13.93 -91.90
C GLN A 5 -36.40 -13.07 -92.44
N PRO A 6 -35.24 -12.85 -91.76
CA PRO A 6 -34.81 -12.95 -90.34
C PRO A 6 -34.04 -11.69 -89.84
N GLY A 7 -33.67 -11.64 -88.56
CA GLY A 7 -32.75 -10.62 -88.01
C GLY A 7 -31.99 -11.11 -86.78
N SER A 8 -30.72 -11.48 -86.97
CA SER A 8 -29.77 -11.95 -85.98
C SER A 8 -28.85 -10.83 -85.46
N SER A 9 -28.62 -10.75 -84.15
CA SER A 9 -27.32 -10.36 -83.56
C SER A 9 -27.30 -10.45 -82.02
N HIS A 10 -26.57 -11.45 -81.51
CA HIS A 10 -25.80 -11.33 -80.26
C HIS A 10 -24.58 -10.41 -80.51
N PRO A 11 -23.85 -9.82 -79.52
CA PRO A 11 -23.57 -10.28 -78.13
C PRO A 11 -23.68 -9.11 -77.08
N LEU A 12 -23.60 -9.28 -75.76
CA LEU A 12 -22.40 -9.45 -74.93
C LEU A 12 -22.80 -9.49 -73.43
N ARG A 13 -22.37 -10.57 -72.77
CA ARG A 13 -21.68 -10.66 -71.48
C ARG A 13 -21.74 -9.49 -70.46
N ALA A 14 -22.07 -9.86 -69.22
CA ALA A 14 -21.42 -9.53 -67.93
C ALA A 14 -22.34 -8.91 -66.88
N GLY A 15 -22.54 -9.62 -65.76
CA GLY A 15 -23.27 -9.09 -64.60
C GLY A 15 -23.49 -10.09 -63.47
N ARG A 16 -22.48 -10.88 -63.09
CA ARG A 16 -22.52 -11.62 -61.82
C ARG A 16 -22.04 -10.67 -60.72
N THR A 17 -22.98 -10.10 -59.98
CA THR A 17 -22.74 -9.25 -58.81
C THR A 17 -22.23 -10.10 -57.64
N SER A 18 -20.92 -10.24 -57.48
CA SER A 18 -20.27 -10.84 -56.31
C SER A 18 -20.13 -9.84 -55.15
N ALA A 19 -21.22 -9.15 -54.79
CA ALA A 19 -21.23 -8.13 -53.72
C ALA A 19 -21.66 -8.68 -52.34
N GLY A 20 -21.96 -9.98 -52.23
CA GLY A 20 -22.47 -10.58 -50.98
C GLY A 20 -21.39 -11.09 -50.00
N ALA A 21 -20.26 -11.60 -50.49
CA ALA A 21 -19.28 -12.28 -49.63
C ALA A 21 -18.28 -11.33 -48.95
N ALA A 22 -17.99 -10.18 -49.55
CA ALA A 22 -17.02 -9.22 -49.02
C ALA A 22 -17.55 -8.40 -47.82
N SER A 23 -18.88 -8.35 -47.60
CA SER A 23 -19.49 -7.59 -46.51
C SER A 23 -19.54 -8.36 -45.20
N ILE A 24 -19.62 -9.70 -45.25
CA ILE A 24 -19.68 -10.58 -44.07
C ILE A 24 -18.30 -10.70 -43.42
N VAL A 25 -17.23 -10.82 -44.21
CA VAL A 25 -15.85 -10.92 -43.70
C VAL A 25 -15.38 -9.63 -43.03
N ARG A 26 -15.80 -8.46 -43.54
CA ARG A 26 -15.46 -7.15 -42.94
C ARG A 26 -16.20 -6.87 -41.63
N ARG A 27 -17.36 -7.50 -41.39
CA ARG A 27 -18.10 -7.39 -40.12
C ARG A 27 -17.48 -8.26 -39.02
N ALA A 28 -16.96 -9.44 -39.36
CA ALA A 28 -16.27 -10.31 -38.40
C ALA A 28 -14.94 -9.72 -37.90
N ALA A 29 -14.17 -9.05 -38.77
CA ALA A 29 -12.89 -8.43 -38.39
C ALA A 29 -13.08 -7.22 -37.45
N ARG A 30 -14.19 -6.48 -37.55
CA ARG A 30 -14.48 -5.33 -36.68
C ARG A 30 -14.94 -5.73 -35.28
N LEU A 31 -15.53 -6.92 -35.13
CA LEU A 31 -15.92 -7.46 -33.82
C LEU A 31 -14.74 -8.06 -33.05
N ALA A 32 -13.74 -8.61 -33.74
CA ALA A 32 -12.53 -9.14 -33.11
C ALA A 32 -11.60 -8.04 -32.55
N SER A 33 -11.53 -6.87 -33.18
CA SER A 33 -10.75 -5.73 -32.68
C SER A 33 -11.41 -4.97 -31.52
N ALA A 34 -12.73 -5.10 -31.34
CA ALA A 34 -13.44 -4.45 -30.24
C ALA A 34 -13.22 -5.16 -28.89
N PHE A 35 -12.97 -6.48 -28.91
CA PHE A 35 -12.72 -7.25 -27.68
C PHE A 35 -11.29 -7.13 -27.15
N ALA A 36 -10.30 -6.85 -28.01
CA ALA A 36 -8.90 -6.70 -27.60
C ALA A 36 -8.61 -5.34 -26.93
N LEU A 37 -9.42 -4.31 -27.21
CA LEU A 37 -9.23 -2.96 -26.64
C LEU A 37 -10.02 -2.74 -25.35
N ALA A 38 -11.05 -3.55 -25.08
CA ALA A 38 -11.89 -3.42 -23.88
C ALA A 38 -11.22 -3.95 -22.60
N SER A 39 -10.10 -4.68 -22.70
CA SER A 39 -9.42 -5.28 -21.55
C SER A 39 -8.37 -4.37 -20.87
N VAL A 40 -8.13 -3.16 -21.37
CA VAL A 40 -7.04 -2.29 -20.89
C VAL A 40 -7.49 -1.21 -19.90
N ILE A 41 -8.80 -1.06 -19.64
CA ILE A 41 -9.33 -0.05 -18.70
C ILE A 41 -10.01 -0.73 -17.50
N LEU A 42 -9.27 -1.61 -16.82
CA LEU A 42 -9.49 -1.85 -15.40
C LEU A 42 -8.67 -0.78 -14.68
N GLY A 43 -9.25 0.41 -14.51
CA GLY A 43 -8.71 1.41 -13.61
C GLY A 43 -8.64 0.78 -12.22
N THR A 44 -7.43 0.44 -11.80
CA THR A 44 -7.15 0.03 -10.43
C THR A 44 -7.58 1.18 -9.53
N ALA A 45 -8.60 0.94 -8.70
CA ALA A 45 -8.88 1.82 -7.58
C ALA A 45 -7.55 2.06 -6.85
N SER A 46 -7.24 3.32 -6.54
CA SER A 46 -6.11 3.66 -5.68
C SER A 46 -6.38 3.04 -4.32
N SER A 47 -5.94 1.80 -4.12
CA SER A 47 -5.84 1.24 -2.77
C SER A 47 -4.82 2.12 -2.08
N TRP A 48 -5.27 2.92 -1.11
CA TRP A 48 -4.33 3.38 -0.09
C TRP A 48 -3.75 2.10 0.49
N ALA A 49 -2.45 1.95 0.30
CA ALA A 49 -1.71 0.86 0.84
C ALA A 49 -0.82 1.52 1.87
N ALA A 50 -1.14 1.28 3.14
CA ALA A 50 -0.25 1.57 4.24
C ALA A 50 1.16 1.08 3.87
N PHE A 51 2.15 1.74 4.42
CA PHE A 51 3.55 1.41 4.18
C PHE A 51 4.38 1.82 5.38
N VAL A 52 5.52 1.17 5.54
CA VAL A 52 6.39 1.37 6.71
C VAL A 52 7.44 2.43 6.40
N SER A 53 7.59 3.38 7.32
CA SER A 53 8.65 4.39 7.34
C SER A 53 9.34 4.32 8.70
N LEU A 54 10.64 4.04 8.72
CA LEU A 54 11.37 3.70 9.96
C LEU A 54 12.10 4.89 10.59
N LYS A 55 12.67 5.80 9.80
CA LYS A 55 13.38 7.01 10.28
C LYS A 55 14.41 6.72 11.39
N GLU A 56 15.09 5.57 11.32
CA GLU A 56 15.90 5.00 12.40
C GLU A 56 16.99 5.98 12.90
N ALA A 57 17.79 6.52 11.98
CA ALA A 57 18.84 7.47 12.33
C ALA A 57 18.30 8.76 12.99
N GLU A 58 17.13 9.24 12.55
CA GLU A 58 16.49 10.38 13.17
C GLU A 58 15.94 10.05 14.57
N LEU A 59 15.37 8.86 14.76
CA LEU A 59 14.92 8.40 16.07
C LEU A 59 16.09 8.26 17.05
N ASP A 60 17.20 7.67 16.62
CA ASP A 60 18.42 7.57 17.43
C ASP A 60 18.87 8.94 17.90
N ALA A 61 18.90 9.93 17.00
CA ALA A 61 19.27 11.30 17.35
C ALA A 61 18.34 11.92 18.41
N ILE A 62 17.04 11.59 18.40
CA ILE A 62 16.06 12.02 19.40
C ILE A 62 16.31 11.33 20.74
N PHE A 63 16.57 10.03 20.75
CA PHE A 63 16.79 9.27 21.99
C PHE A 63 18.25 9.26 22.48
N SER A 64 19.15 9.95 21.76
CA SER A 64 20.54 10.20 22.14
C SER A 64 20.83 11.68 22.45
N GLN A 65 19.79 12.51 22.64
CA GLN A 65 19.93 13.91 23.03
C GLN A 65 20.70 14.05 24.34
N THR A 66 21.28 15.24 24.58
CA THR A 66 22.05 15.53 25.80
C THR A 66 21.25 15.34 27.10
N SER A 67 19.92 15.41 27.04
CA SER A 67 19.03 15.12 28.18
C SER A 67 19.11 13.68 28.68
N PHE A 68 19.59 12.74 27.87
CA PHE A 68 19.88 11.36 28.27
C PHE A 68 21.24 11.19 28.95
N GLY A 69 22.05 12.25 29.03
CA GLY A 69 23.38 12.22 29.62
C GLY A 69 24.28 11.18 28.94
N ALA A 70 24.94 10.34 29.74
CA ALA A 70 25.79 9.24 29.24
C ALA A 70 25.01 7.95 28.92
N SER A 71 23.68 8.00 28.85
CA SER A 71 22.81 6.85 28.63
C SER A 71 21.88 7.05 27.42
N PRO A 72 22.42 7.29 26.22
CA PRO A 72 21.61 7.33 25.01
C PRO A 72 20.89 5.99 24.79
N ILE A 73 19.75 6.03 24.12
CA ILE A 73 19.01 4.82 23.73
C ILE A 73 19.09 4.68 22.21
N ASP A 74 19.54 3.51 21.79
CA ASP A 74 19.56 3.03 20.40
C ASP A 74 18.18 2.42 20.05
N VAL A 75 17.57 2.87 18.95
CA VAL A 75 16.27 2.39 18.47
C VAL A 75 16.50 1.33 17.41
N ARG A 76 16.16 0.09 17.74
CA ARG A 76 16.43 -1.06 16.86
C ARG A 76 15.15 -1.61 16.27
N TYR A 77 15.06 -1.62 14.95
CA TYR A 77 13.94 -2.24 14.26
C TYR A 77 14.12 -3.75 14.08
N LEU A 78 13.07 -4.49 14.44
CA LEU A 78 12.90 -5.89 14.04
C LEU A 78 12.32 -5.96 12.61
N PRO A 79 12.43 -7.11 11.93
CA PRO A 79 11.90 -7.25 10.56
C PRO A 79 10.40 -7.02 10.50
N THR A 80 9.93 -6.09 9.67
CA THR A 80 8.49 -5.78 9.50
C THR A 80 7.64 -7.05 9.33
N ILE A 81 6.52 -7.12 10.05
CA ILE A 81 5.50 -8.15 9.87
C ILE A 81 4.28 -7.57 9.15
N THR A 82 3.58 -8.42 8.40
CA THR A 82 2.34 -8.05 7.71
C THR A 82 1.14 -8.62 8.48
N HIS A 83 0.16 -7.77 8.77
CA HIS A 83 -1.12 -8.16 9.34
C HIS A 83 -2.22 -7.90 8.31
N VAL A 84 -2.97 -8.95 7.96
CA VAL A 84 -3.97 -8.90 6.89
C VAL A 84 -5.34 -8.70 7.51
N ASP A 85 -5.82 -7.46 7.52
CA ASP A 85 -7.18 -7.11 7.94
C ASP A 85 -7.61 -5.78 7.29
N ALA A 86 -8.50 -5.88 6.30
CA ALA A 86 -9.04 -4.71 5.60
C ALA A 86 -9.85 -3.77 6.51
N THR A 87 -10.38 -4.27 7.63
CA THR A 87 -11.18 -3.47 8.55
C THR A 87 -10.34 -2.53 9.41
N LEU A 88 -9.03 -2.81 9.51
CA LEU A 88 -8.05 -2.08 10.33
C LEU A 88 -7.17 -1.10 9.53
N LEU A 89 -7.42 -0.94 8.24
CA LEU A 89 -6.76 0.11 7.43
C LEU A 89 -7.11 1.53 7.90
N ASN A 90 -8.32 1.70 8.43
CA ASN A 90 -8.79 2.95 9.01
C ASN A 90 -9.15 2.73 10.48
N ILE A 91 -8.52 3.47 11.37
CA ILE A 91 -8.74 3.42 12.81
C ILE A 91 -9.58 4.62 13.25
N ASN A 92 -10.89 4.43 13.34
CA ASN A 92 -11.86 5.50 13.61
C ASN A 92 -12.76 5.29 14.83
N ASN A 93 -12.46 4.27 15.63
CA ASN A 93 -13.17 4.03 16.88
C ASN A 93 -12.31 3.18 17.83
N SER A 94 -12.76 3.12 19.08
CA SER A 94 -12.08 2.37 20.13
C SER A 94 -11.96 0.88 19.84
N THR A 95 -12.98 0.27 19.23
CA THR A 95 -12.97 -1.17 18.94
C THR A 95 -11.84 -1.53 17.99
N LYS A 96 -11.65 -0.74 16.93
CA LYS A 96 -10.54 -0.95 15.98
C LYS A 96 -9.17 -0.70 16.61
N LEU A 97 -9.03 0.41 17.34
CA LEU A 97 -7.77 0.73 18.02
C LEU A 97 -7.34 -0.39 18.99
N TYR A 98 -8.27 -0.85 19.83
CA TYR A 98 -8.00 -1.91 20.79
C TYR A 98 -7.95 -3.32 20.20
N SER A 99 -8.37 -3.51 18.94
CA SER A 99 -8.09 -4.77 18.22
C SER A 99 -6.65 -4.84 17.70
N LEU A 100 -6.01 -3.69 17.47
CA LEU A 100 -4.56 -3.63 17.19
C LEU A 100 -3.77 -3.79 18.48
N PHE A 101 -4.10 -3.02 19.51
CA PHE A 101 -3.36 -3.05 20.76
C PHE A 101 -3.56 -4.39 21.49
N GLY A 102 -2.46 -5.03 21.89
CA GLY A 102 -2.48 -6.37 22.46
C GLY A 102 -2.55 -7.52 21.44
N GLN A 103 -2.58 -7.23 20.13
CA GLN A 103 -2.49 -8.27 19.09
C GLN A 103 -1.17 -9.04 19.18
N TYR A 104 -0.07 -8.31 19.42
CA TYR A 104 1.26 -8.88 19.63
C TYR A 104 1.72 -8.53 21.05
N ASN A 105 1.44 -9.42 22.01
CA ASN A 105 1.82 -9.19 23.40
C ASN A 105 3.32 -9.40 23.60
N SER A 106 4.02 -8.34 23.98
CA SER A 106 5.42 -8.39 24.42
C SER A 106 5.62 -7.47 25.61
N SER A 107 6.53 -7.80 26.52
CA SER A 107 6.96 -6.92 27.61
C SER A 107 8.17 -6.05 27.23
N SER A 108 8.79 -6.32 26.07
CA SER A 108 10.11 -5.80 25.72
C SER A 108 10.22 -5.29 24.28
N ILE A 109 9.19 -5.49 23.46
CA ILE A 109 9.13 -5.06 22.06
C ILE A 109 7.94 -4.15 21.91
N HIS A 110 8.16 -2.98 21.31
CA HIS A 110 7.12 -2.03 20.95
C HIS A 110 6.59 -2.35 19.55
N HIS A 111 5.28 -2.45 19.35
CA HIS A 111 4.68 -2.67 18.04
C HIS A 111 4.21 -1.34 17.46
N ALA A 112 4.75 -1.02 16.29
CA ALA A 112 4.40 0.17 15.53
C ALA A 112 3.47 -0.23 14.39
N TYR A 113 2.17 0.00 14.54
CA TYR A 113 1.18 -0.31 13.51
C TYR A 113 1.13 0.84 12.48
N PHE A 114 1.27 0.50 11.20
CA PHE A 114 1.17 1.43 10.09
C PHE A 114 -0.15 1.20 9.36
N VAL A 115 -1.01 2.24 9.38
CA VAL A 115 -2.36 2.22 8.82
C VAL A 115 -2.52 3.28 7.73
N ASP A 116 -3.62 3.24 6.98
CA ASP A 116 -3.91 4.25 5.95
C ASP A 116 -4.32 5.57 6.61
N THR A 117 -5.24 5.49 7.56
CA THR A 117 -5.83 6.65 8.24
C THR A 117 -6.15 6.35 9.70
N LEU A 118 -6.05 7.36 10.55
CA LEU A 118 -6.36 7.32 11.97
C LEU A 118 -7.12 8.61 12.32
N ASP A 119 -8.28 8.50 12.94
CA ASP A 119 -8.99 9.69 13.46
C ASP A 119 -9.51 9.48 14.89
N TRP A 120 -9.09 8.38 15.54
CA TRP A 120 -9.49 8.03 16.89
C TRP A 120 -8.30 7.71 17.81
N CYS A 121 -8.20 8.46 18.91
CA CYS A 121 -7.30 8.17 20.03
C CYS A 121 -7.96 8.62 21.34
N GLY A 122 -8.98 7.88 21.80
CA GLY A 122 -9.80 8.23 22.96
C GLY A 122 -10.90 9.28 22.67
N THR A 123 -10.73 10.06 21.60
CA THR A 123 -11.74 10.94 21.00
C THR A 123 -11.61 10.92 19.48
N THR A 124 -12.69 11.28 18.76
CA THR A 124 -12.67 11.45 17.31
C THR A 124 -12.11 12.83 16.96
N ASN A 125 -10.99 12.87 16.25
CA ASN A 125 -10.42 14.09 15.71
C ASN A 125 -9.61 13.75 14.44
N PRO A 126 -9.99 14.30 13.26
CA PRO A 126 -9.31 14.00 11.99
C PRO A 126 -7.88 14.55 11.90
N ALA A 127 -7.42 15.34 12.88
CA ALA A 127 -6.03 15.80 12.97
C ALA A 127 -5.12 14.83 13.75
N ILE A 128 -5.65 13.73 14.29
CA ILE A 128 -4.86 12.69 14.94
C ILE A 128 -4.10 11.93 13.85
N VAL A 129 -2.79 11.78 14.00
CA VAL A 129 -1.95 11.04 13.05
C VAL A 129 -1.13 9.93 13.71
N GLY A 130 -1.19 9.85 15.03
CA GLY A 130 -0.62 8.80 15.86
C GLY A 130 -1.42 8.58 17.15
N CYS A 131 -1.28 7.40 17.74
CA CYS A 131 -1.85 7.08 19.04
C CYS A 131 -1.01 6.00 19.73
N GLY A 132 -0.50 6.30 20.91
CA GLY A 132 0.28 5.38 21.74
C GLY A 132 -0.48 4.92 22.98
N TYR A 133 -0.34 3.64 23.33
CA TYR A 133 -0.79 3.14 24.63
C TYR A 133 0.19 3.59 25.73
N GLN A 134 -0.31 4.25 26.78
CA GLN A 134 0.53 4.86 27.82
C GLN A 134 0.18 4.35 29.23
N PRO A 135 1.13 3.74 29.97
CA PRO A 135 2.33 3.08 29.44
C PRO A 135 1.97 1.77 28.73
N GLY A 136 2.80 1.36 27.77
CA GLY A 136 2.67 0.05 27.13
C GLY A 136 3.61 -0.10 25.96
N ASN A 137 3.27 -1.01 25.06
CA ASN A 137 4.14 -1.49 24.01
C ASN A 137 3.48 -1.49 22.63
N ASP A 138 2.38 -0.76 22.47
CA ASP A 138 1.67 -0.67 21.20
C ASP A 138 1.43 0.80 20.86
N PHE A 139 1.70 1.18 19.63
CA PHE A 139 1.28 2.45 19.08
C PHE A 139 0.97 2.33 17.59
N VAL A 140 0.07 3.17 17.10
CA VAL A 140 -0.35 3.21 15.70
C VAL A 140 -0.06 4.59 15.11
N VAL A 141 0.37 4.64 13.86
CA VAL A 141 0.61 5.86 13.11
C VAL A 141 0.04 5.76 11.70
N GLU A 142 -0.39 6.90 11.15
CA GLU A 142 -0.70 6.97 9.73
C GLU A 142 0.58 6.89 8.90
N SER A 143 0.58 6.02 7.90
CA SER A 143 1.75 5.75 7.06
C SER A 143 2.27 7.00 6.36
N ILE A 144 1.36 7.81 5.82
CA ILE A 144 1.73 9.04 5.09
C ILE A 144 2.36 10.09 6.02
N SER A 145 1.83 10.21 7.24
CA SER A 145 2.32 11.13 8.26
C SER A 145 3.69 10.70 8.79
N ALA A 146 3.88 9.39 9.03
CA ALA A 146 5.15 8.80 9.43
C ALA A 146 6.25 8.89 8.34
N ALA A 147 5.85 8.99 7.07
CA ALA A 147 6.77 9.21 5.95
C ALA A 147 7.17 10.68 5.79
N GLY A 148 6.33 11.60 6.26
CA GLY A 148 6.45 13.04 6.08
C GLY A 148 7.62 13.68 6.84
N VAL A 149 7.66 15.02 6.77
CA VAL A 149 8.74 15.85 7.35
C VAL A 149 8.85 15.70 8.87
N ASN A 150 7.72 15.52 9.56
CA ASN A 150 7.65 15.31 11.00
C ASN A 150 7.56 13.81 11.36
N GLY A 151 7.87 12.91 10.42
CA GLY A 151 7.71 11.47 10.62
C GLY A 151 8.51 10.91 11.80
N ALA A 152 9.75 11.39 11.98
CA ALA A 152 10.58 11.00 13.12
C ALA A 152 10.02 11.53 14.46
N GLU A 153 9.54 12.79 14.47
CA GLU A 153 8.87 13.38 15.64
C GLU A 153 7.62 12.57 16.01
N LEU A 154 6.78 12.22 15.04
CA LEU A 154 5.58 11.42 15.24
C LEU A 154 5.90 10.06 15.86
N ILE A 155 6.80 9.27 15.24
CA ILE A 155 7.12 7.94 15.74
C ILE A 155 7.76 8.03 17.14
N ALA A 156 8.67 8.99 17.35
CA ALA A 156 9.29 9.19 18.65
C ALA A 156 8.29 9.65 19.73
N HIS A 157 7.31 10.48 19.37
CA HIS A 157 6.22 10.92 20.26
C HIS A 157 5.40 9.72 20.75
N GLU A 158 4.96 8.86 19.83
CA GLU A 158 4.15 7.71 20.19
C GLU A 158 4.94 6.65 20.96
N LEU A 159 6.22 6.44 20.60
CA LEU A 159 7.12 5.60 21.38
C LEU A 159 7.34 6.16 22.79
N ALA A 160 7.42 7.48 22.95
CA ALA A 160 7.56 8.11 24.25
C ALA A 160 6.30 7.94 25.13
N HIS A 161 5.10 7.91 24.56
CA HIS A 161 3.89 7.49 25.27
C HIS A 161 3.99 6.06 25.79
N ASN A 162 4.42 5.11 24.95
CA ASN A 162 4.71 3.73 25.37
C ASN A 162 5.71 3.68 26.54
N LEU A 163 6.72 4.55 26.49
CA LEU A 163 7.74 4.73 27.52
C LEU A 163 7.28 5.61 28.70
N ASN A 164 5.97 5.75 28.88
CA ASN A 164 5.28 6.37 30.02
C ASN A 164 5.35 7.91 30.10
N LEU A 165 5.57 8.61 28.99
CA LEU A 165 5.46 10.06 28.96
C LEU A 165 4.03 10.48 28.60
N ALA A 166 3.48 11.43 29.36
CA ALA A 166 2.22 12.10 29.04
C ALA A 166 2.45 13.34 28.17
N HIS A 167 1.38 13.84 27.55
CA HIS A 167 1.44 15.15 26.91
C HIS A 167 1.83 16.24 27.90
N VAL A 168 2.65 17.18 27.45
CA VAL A 168 2.92 18.43 28.16
C VAL A 168 1.96 19.51 27.64
N THR A 169 1.31 20.21 28.57
CA THR A 169 0.30 21.24 28.25
C THR A 169 0.85 22.66 28.33
N SER A 170 2.08 22.83 28.82
CA SER A 170 2.73 24.13 28.96
C SER A 170 4.26 23.98 28.91
N GLY A 171 4.95 25.11 28.70
CA GLY A 171 6.41 25.16 28.62
C GLY A 171 6.93 25.38 27.19
N PRO A 172 8.26 25.27 26.99
CA PRO A 172 8.86 25.38 25.67
C PRO A 172 8.42 24.21 24.75
N PRO A 173 8.57 24.36 23.42
CA PRO A 173 8.30 23.27 22.46
C PRO A 173 9.04 21.99 22.84
N ASN A 174 8.32 20.88 22.87
CA ASN A 174 8.74 19.60 23.41
C ASN A 174 8.22 18.46 22.53
N LEU A 175 8.93 17.33 22.51
CA LEU A 175 8.48 16.12 21.82
C LEU A 175 7.07 15.73 22.24
N MET A 176 6.72 15.89 23.53
CA MET A 176 5.44 15.47 24.09
C MET A 176 4.35 16.55 24.05
N ASN A 177 4.47 17.62 23.26
CA ASN A 177 3.30 18.47 23.02
C ASN A 177 2.25 17.67 22.23
N GLY A 178 0.96 17.83 22.54
CA GLY A 178 -0.12 17.04 21.90
C GLY A 178 -0.36 17.33 20.42
N SER A 179 0.45 18.18 19.80
CA SER A 179 0.45 18.42 18.36
C SER A 179 1.90 18.45 17.86
N LEU A 180 2.11 17.87 16.68
CA LEU A 180 3.39 17.95 15.98
C LEU A 180 3.75 19.42 15.77
N ASN A 181 4.94 19.80 16.18
CA ASN A 181 5.39 21.18 16.26
C ASN A 181 6.83 21.39 15.76
N GLY A 182 7.48 20.32 15.28
CA GLY A 182 8.85 20.34 14.78
C GLY A 182 9.92 20.32 15.88
N SER A 183 9.54 20.29 17.16
CA SER A 183 10.46 20.09 18.28
C SER A 183 10.51 18.63 18.68
N THR A 184 11.72 18.09 18.78
CA THR A 184 11.96 16.75 19.31
C THR A 184 12.58 16.78 20.70
N ALA A 185 12.60 17.95 21.35
CA ALA A 185 13.28 18.15 22.62
C ALA A 185 12.62 17.35 23.75
N LEU A 186 13.45 16.61 24.50
CA LEU A 186 13.06 15.93 25.74
C LEU A 186 13.81 16.53 26.92
N THR A 187 13.11 16.78 28.03
CA THR A 187 13.74 17.25 29.27
C THR A 187 14.50 16.11 29.97
N ALA A 188 15.40 16.46 30.88
CA ALA A 188 16.12 15.46 31.69
C ALA A 188 15.17 14.58 32.54
N SER A 189 14.04 15.12 33.03
CA SER A 189 13.06 14.35 33.79
C SER A 189 12.27 13.37 32.91
N GLN A 190 11.95 13.78 31.67
CA GLN A 190 11.35 12.90 30.68
C GLN A 190 12.31 11.78 30.27
N ALA A 191 13.58 12.10 29.99
CA ALA A 191 14.61 11.11 29.71
C ALA A 191 14.80 10.12 30.87
N ALA A 192 14.82 10.60 32.12
CA ALA A 192 14.90 9.72 33.30
C ALA A 192 13.68 8.79 33.42
N THR A 193 12.48 9.28 33.12
CA THR A 193 11.25 8.45 33.09
C THR A 193 11.37 7.35 32.03
N ILE A 194 11.80 7.70 30.81
CA ILE A 194 12.06 6.73 29.74
C ILE A 194 13.10 5.69 30.18
N LEU A 195 14.23 6.12 30.72
CA LEU A 195 15.34 5.25 31.13
C LEU A 195 14.97 4.29 32.28
N SER A 196 13.89 4.57 33.00
CA SER A 196 13.36 3.70 34.05
C SER A 196 12.47 2.56 33.53
N ARG A 197 12.12 2.59 32.24
CA ARG A 197 11.16 1.63 31.66
C ARG A 197 11.78 0.25 31.47
N PRO A 198 11.10 -0.84 31.87
CA PRO A 198 11.60 -2.21 31.68
C PRO A 198 11.81 -2.64 30.22
N SER A 199 11.15 -1.98 29.27
CA SER A 199 11.35 -2.22 27.83
C SER A 199 12.64 -1.61 27.30
N VAL A 200 13.24 -0.63 28.00
CA VAL A 200 14.61 -0.16 27.73
C VAL A 200 15.57 -1.23 28.25
N LYS A 201 16.23 -1.90 27.31
CA LYS A 201 17.18 -2.98 27.57
C LYS A 201 18.61 -2.45 27.59
N THR A 202 19.54 -3.32 27.96
CA THR A 202 20.97 -3.01 27.94
C THR A 202 21.74 -4.21 27.43
N ASP A 203 22.68 -3.97 26.53
CA ASP A 203 23.64 -4.95 26.05
C ASP A 203 25.06 -4.35 26.04
N ALA A 204 26.00 -5.02 25.35
CA ALA A 204 27.38 -4.57 25.26
C ALA A 204 27.57 -3.24 24.51
N SER A 205 26.60 -2.84 23.67
CA SER A 205 26.64 -1.60 22.89
C SER A 205 25.95 -0.44 23.63
N GLY A 206 25.23 -0.71 24.71
CA GLY A 206 24.57 0.30 25.52
C GLY A 206 23.10 0.00 25.75
N ARG A 207 22.30 1.07 25.94
CA ARG A 207 20.85 0.94 26.12
C ARG A 207 20.14 0.95 24.78
N TYR A 208 19.07 0.18 24.68
CA TYR A 208 18.29 0.11 23.47
C TYR A 208 16.81 -0.17 23.73
N VAL A 209 15.98 0.13 22.73
CA VAL A 209 14.59 -0.32 22.64
C VAL A 209 14.40 -1.06 21.31
N GLN A 210 13.47 -2.01 21.29
CA GLN A 210 13.12 -2.73 20.07
C GLN A 210 11.75 -2.32 19.59
N ILE A 211 11.65 -2.04 18.30
CA ILE A 211 10.38 -1.76 17.63
C ILE A 211 10.15 -2.82 16.57
N GLN A 212 8.97 -3.43 16.57
CA GLN A 212 8.48 -4.33 15.54
C GLN A 212 7.46 -3.58 14.69
N PRO A 213 7.81 -3.16 13.46
CA PRO A 213 6.84 -2.58 12.55
C PRO A 213 5.81 -3.62 12.15
N VAL A 214 4.54 -3.23 12.17
CA VAL A 214 3.40 -4.03 11.75
C VAL A 214 2.68 -3.29 10.63
N LEU A 215 2.79 -3.82 9.42
CA LEU A 215 2.11 -3.28 8.26
C LEU A 215 0.70 -3.87 8.14
N ILE A 216 -0.34 -3.02 8.23
CA ILE A 216 -1.72 -3.45 8.00
C ILE A 216 -2.02 -3.44 6.49
N VAL A 217 -2.54 -4.54 5.97
CA VAL A 217 -2.94 -4.66 4.55
C VAL A 217 -4.34 -5.25 4.41
N ALA A 218 -5.07 -4.86 3.36
CA ALA A 218 -6.36 -5.48 3.07
C ALA A 218 -6.24 -6.94 2.62
N SER A 219 -5.16 -7.28 1.94
CA SER A 219 -4.87 -8.62 1.42
C SER A 219 -3.37 -8.77 1.22
N LEU A 220 -2.87 -10.01 1.20
CA LEU A 220 -1.48 -10.26 0.80
C LEU A 220 -1.29 -9.80 -0.65
N PRO A 221 -0.11 -9.24 -0.99
CA PRO A 221 0.20 -8.88 -2.36
C PRO A 221 -0.01 -10.11 -3.25
N THR A 222 -0.92 -10.00 -4.21
CA THR A 222 -1.10 -11.03 -5.22
C THR A 222 0.14 -11.02 -6.08
N VAL A 223 0.91 -12.10 -6.05
CA VAL A 223 2.00 -12.32 -7.01
C VAL A 223 1.34 -12.29 -8.39
N PRO A 224 1.65 -11.33 -9.27
CA PRO A 224 1.05 -11.30 -10.60
C PRO A 224 1.36 -12.64 -11.26
N GLU A 225 0.33 -13.36 -11.68
CA GLU A 225 0.51 -14.59 -12.46
C GLU A 225 1.51 -14.29 -13.57
N PRO A 226 2.64 -15.03 -13.65
CA PRO A 226 3.73 -14.68 -14.53
C PRO A 226 3.17 -14.53 -15.94
N SER A 227 3.52 -13.44 -16.60
CA SER A 227 3.07 -13.06 -17.96
C SER A 227 3.19 -14.20 -18.98
N THR A 228 3.89 -15.28 -18.64
CA THR A 228 3.82 -16.61 -19.25
C THR A 228 2.40 -17.11 -19.51
N ALA A 229 1.40 -16.88 -18.66
CA ALA A 229 0.01 -17.30 -18.92
C ALA A 229 -0.62 -16.50 -20.08
N LEU A 230 -0.36 -15.19 -20.12
CA LEU A 230 -0.76 -14.30 -21.22
C LEU A 230 0.01 -14.60 -22.52
N LEU A 231 1.31 -14.91 -22.42
CA LEU A 231 2.14 -15.29 -23.56
C LEU A 231 1.79 -16.69 -24.09
N ALA A 232 1.42 -17.63 -23.22
CA ALA A 232 0.97 -18.96 -23.59
C ALA A 232 -0.38 -18.91 -24.31
N THR A 233 -1.33 -18.12 -23.80
CA THR A 233 -2.62 -17.90 -24.47
C THR A 233 -2.43 -17.17 -25.80
N ALA A 234 -1.64 -16.09 -25.85
CA ALA A 234 -1.30 -15.41 -27.10
C ALA A 234 -0.60 -16.33 -28.11
N GLY A 235 0.35 -17.15 -27.66
CA GLY A 235 1.03 -18.15 -28.47
C GLY A 235 0.09 -19.22 -29.04
N TYR A 236 -0.85 -19.71 -28.22
CA TYR A 236 -1.89 -20.65 -28.65
C TYR A 236 -2.81 -20.02 -29.72
N PHE A 237 -3.28 -18.79 -29.51
CA PHE A 237 -4.10 -18.08 -30.50
C PHE A 237 -3.35 -17.82 -31.81
N CYS A 238 -2.07 -17.42 -31.76
CA CYS A 238 -1.22 -17.28 -32.94
C CYS A 238 -1.03 -18.62 -33.68
N TRP A 239 -0.88 -19.74 -32.97
CA TRP A 239 -0.76 -21.05 -33.58
C TRP A 239 -2.06 -21.52 -34.25
N VAL A 240 -3.22 -21.35 -33.59
CA VAL A 240 -4.53 -21.72 -34.15
C VAL A 240 -4.84 -20.90 -35.41
N THR A 241 -4.59 -19.60 -35.38
CA THR A 241 -4.80 -18.71 -36.54
C THR A 241 -3.86 -19.04 -37.69
N ARG A 242 -2.57 -19.33 -37.42
CA ARG A 242 -1.60 -19.77 -38.44
C ARG A 242 -1.99 -21.09 -39.12
N ARG A 243 -2.56 -22.05 -38.37
CA ARG A 243 -3.03 -23.33 -38.94
C ARG A 243 -4.25 -23.15 -39.86
N ARG A 244 -5.15 -22.23 -39.55
CA ARG A 244 -6.33 -21.95 -40.38
C ARG A 244 -6.00 -21.22 -41.69
N SER A 245 -4.90 -20.48 -41.72
CA SER A 245 -4.44 -19.74 -42.92
C SER A 245 -3.62 -20.58 -43.91
N ARG A 246 -3.48 -21.89 -43.72
CA ARG A 246 -2.90 -22.81 -44.71
C ARG A 246 -3.95 -23.73 -45.34
N PRO A 247 -4.81 -23.24 -46.26
CA PRO A 247 -5.56 -24.12 -47.13
C PRO A 247 -4.65 -24.60 -48.27
N GLY A 248 -4.45 -25.91 -48.37
CA GLY A 248 -3.96 -26.57 -49.58
C GLY A 248 -2.44 -26.70 -49.73
N GLN A 249 -1.86 -27.74 -49.11
CA GLN A 249 -0.80 -28.52 -49.73
C GLN A 249 -1.06 -30.00 -49.41
N ARG A 250 -1.83 -30.64 -50.29
CA ARG A 250 -1.79 -32.08 -50.55
C ARG A 250 -1.43 -32.25 -52.01
#